data_AF-A0A285FYB1-F1
#
_entry.id   AF-A0A285FYB1-F1
#
_cell.length_a   1.000
_cell.length_b   1.000
_cell.length_c   1.000
_cell.angle_alpha   90.00
_cell.angle_beta   90.00
_cell.angle_gamma   90.00
#
_symmetry.space_group_name_H-M   'P 1'
#
loop_
_entity.id
_entity.type
_entity.pdbx_description
1 polymer ?
#
loop_
_entity_poly.entity_id
_entity_poly.type
_entity_poly.pdbx_seq_one_letter_code
_entity_poly.pdbx_strand_id
1 'polypeptide(L)'
;MKTSVKFGIGAMLAAILLLNLVFVPAVCADSSTSDKVQMPKELKQWIMETQKDEETKLWMKEQTEQWMQNHTLNVTSTKTYTYKDGLIEIKETYTGRELKKNLGINKFEKMEKLKVPENAEKALSLNGETFALTEGNQRITVTEKTVVMTTETDPFEWWDIGYEYPQYTWSEYYGVYTRADPINLAWEGTNMNTIKGKILDEGWVSVAYPYEHNQYVSDPQYDWVLDEGVADDKTGLLTERYHVRLFDLSTQDIVGNAHRDSLPLHEVIEFETAEDLVAGFFDNDVSNWWVLYDYEELDNEEGTPNQEPFCDGEATCIFKVGS
;
A
#
# COMPACT_ATOMS: atom_id res chain seq x y z
N MET A 1 -42.55 60.03 -19.99
CA MET A 1 -41.40 60.85 -19.52
C MET A 1 -40.17 59.97 -19.69
N LYS A 2 -39.28 60.18 -20.69
CA LYS A 2 -38.20 61.20 -20.74
C LYS A 2 -37.50 61.26 -19.36
N THR A 3 -36.26 60.84 -19.14
CA THR A 3 -35.03 61.09 -19.92
C THR A 3 -33.89 60.16 -19.47
N SER A 4 -33.10 59.69 -20.43
CA SER A 4 -31.70 59.27 -20.29
C SER A 4 -30.78 60.49 -20.12
N VAL A 5 -29.66 60.40 -19.39
CA VAL A 5 -28.28 60.87 -19.75
C VAL A 5 -27.31 60.17 -18.76
N LYS A 6 -26.31 59.33 -19.07
CA LYS A 6 -25.12 59.30 -19.96
C LYS A 6 -23.82 59.91 -19.37
N PHE A 7 -22.75 59.11 -19.50
CA PHE A 7 -21.29 59.44 -19.47
C PHE A 7 -20.62 59.73 -18.10
N GLY A 8 -19.37 59.33 -17.87
CA GLY A 8 -18.37 58.86 -18.82
C GLY A 8 -17.10 58.27 -18.21
N ILE A 9 -16.34 57.66 -19.13
CA ILE A 9 -14.95 57.20 -19.04
C ILE A 9 -14.02 58.43 -18.96
N GLY A 10 -12.93 58.36 -18.19
CA GLY A 10 -11.83 59.32 -18.34
C GLY A 10 -10.79 59.26 -17.24
N ALA A 11 -9.62 58.75 -17.60
CA ALA A 11 -8.41 58.57 -16.79
C ALA A 11 -7.80 59.87 -16.23
N MET A 12 -7.00 59.77 -15.16
CA MET A 12 -5.53 60.01 -15.17
C MET A 12 -4.93 60.09 -13.75
N LEU A 13 -3.76 59.43 -13.58
CA LEU A 13 -2.50 59.85 -12.93
C LEU A 13 -2.54 60.59 -11.58
N ALA A 14 -1.58 60.51 -10.67
CA ALA A 14 -0.41 59.67 -10.40
C ALA A 14 0.15 60.17 -9.05
N ALA A 15 1.01 59.35 -8.45
CA ALA A 15 2.24 59.75 -7.75
C ALA A 15 2.33 59.48 -6.24
N ILE A 16 3.20 58.50 -5.95
CA ILE A 16 4.33 58.54 -5.01
C ILE A 16 3.98 58.51 -3.51
N LEU A 17 4.23 57.34 -2.91
CA LEU A 17 5.04 57.26 -1.70
C LEU A 17 5.78 55.92 -1.64
N LEU A 18 7.02 55.99 -2.12
CA LEU A 18 8.14 55.14 -1.71
C LEU A 18 8.29 55.21 -0.19
N LEU A 19 8.49 54.08 0.49
CA LEU A 19 9.48 53.92 1.56
C LEU A 19 9.56 52.46 2.03
N ASN A 20 10.76 51.89 1.85
CA ASN A 20 11.41 50.87 2.68
C ASN A 20 10.93 49.41 2.58
N LEU A 21 11.19 48.80 1.42
CA LEU A 21 11.66 47.42 1.38
C LEU A 21 13.10 47.40 1.92
N VAL A 22 13.26 47.00 3.18
CA VAL A 22 14.56 46.60 3.71
C VAL A 22 14.97 45.34 2.96
N PHE A 23 15.93 45.50 2.05
CA PHE A 23 16.74 44.42 1.51
C PHE A 23 17.35 43.65 2.69
N VAL A 24 16.81 42.48 2.99
CA VAL A 24 17.59 41.45 3.65
C VAL A 24 18.50 40.90 2.57
N PRO A 25 19.82 41.06 2.66
CA PRO A 25 20.72 40.47 1.68
C PRO A 25 20.49 38.95 1.71
N ALA A 26 20.28 38.37 0.53
CA ALA A 26 20.47 36.95 0.34
C ALA A 26 21.86 36.63 0.88
N VAL A 27 21.90 35.98 2.04
CA VAL A 27 23.10 35.29 2.49
C VAL A 27 23.24 34.14 1.50
N CYS A 28 24.02 34.40 0.46
CA CYS A 28 24.72 33.34 -0.25
C CYS A 28 25.54 32.61 0.81
N ALA A 29 24.95 31.57 1.38
CA ALA A 29 25.72 30.51 2.00
C ALA A 29 26.51 29.87 0.87
N ASP A 30 27.78 30.23 0.85
CA ASP A 30 28.86 29.64 0.08
C ASP A 30 28.78 28.11 0.21
N SER A 31 28.19 27.44 -0.78
CA SER A 31 28.18 25.97 -0.88
C SER A 31 29.51 25.52 -1.48
N SER A 32 30.59 25.81 -0.75
CA SER A 32 31.86 25.14 -0.98
C SER A 32 31.77 23.73 -0.40
N THR A 33 31.84 22.77 -1.32
CA THR A 33 32.03 21.32 -1.12
C THR A 33 30.98 20.61 -0.25
N SER A 34 29.77 20.39 -0.79
CA SER A 34 29.15 19.09 -0.52
C SER A 34 29.72 18.11 -1.55
N ASP A 35 30.40 17.08 -1.07
CA ASP A 35 30.63 15.88 -1.86
C ASP A 35 29.25 15.37 -2.26
N LYS A 36 28.79 15.74 -3.46
CA LYS A 36 27.55 15.16 -4.02
C LYS A 36 27.85 13.68 -4.19
N VAL A 37 27.34 12.87 -3.27
CA VAL A 37 27.44 11.41 -3.33
C VAL A 37 26.95 11.01 -4.72
N GLN A 38 27.86 10.47 -5.52
CA GLN A 38 27.54 10.07 -6.87
C GLN A 38 26.88 8.70 -6.82
N MET A 39 25.74 8.57 -7.50
CA MET A 39 25.07 7.29 -7.71
C MET A 39 26.07 6.24 -8.21
N PRO A 40 26.09 5.03 -7.61
CA PRO A 40 26.97 3.95 -8.00
C PRO A 40 26.85 3.60 -9.49
N LYS A 41 27.92 3.08 -10.09
CA LYS A 41 27.91 2.77 -11.54
C LYS A 41 27.03 1.58 -11.84
N GLU A 42 27.06 0.58 -10.97
CA GLU A 42 26.18 -0.58 -11.00
C GLU A 42 24.72 -0.16 -11.04
N LEU A 43 24.30 0.77 -10.17
CA LEU A 43 22.93 1.25 -10.14
C LEU A 43 22.55 2.02 -11.41
N LYS A 44 23.44 2.86 -11.94
CA LYS A 44 23.18 3.54 -13.22
C LYS A 44 23.00 2.57 -14.37
N GLN A 45 23.79 1.52 -14.39
CA GLN A 45 23.70 0.48 -15.41
C GLN A 45 22.38 -0.30 -15.26
N TRP A 46 22.04 -0.68 -14.03
CA TRP A 46 20.77 -1.33 -13.71
C TRP A 46 19.57 -0.49 -14.17
N ILE A 47 19.51 0.81 -13.83
CA ILE A 47 18.43 1.71 -14.30
C ILE A 47 18.31 1.71 -15.82
N MET A 48 19.44 1.68 -16.54
CA MET A 48 19.42 1.65 -18.01
C MET A 48 18.97 0.31 -18.58
N GLU A 49 19.19 -0.79 -17.85
CA GLU A 49 18.86 -2.15 -18.28
C GLU A 49 17.41 -2.53 -17.94
N THR A 50 16.82 -1.94 -16.89
CA THR A 50 15.44 -2.22 -16.46
C THR A 50 14.39 -1.31 -17.08
N GLN A 51 14.80 -0.26 -17.79
CA GLN A 51 13.86 0.62 -18.49
C GLN A 51 13.13 -0.10 -19.63
N LYS A 52 11.81 -0.22 -19.47
CA LYS A 52 10.88 -0.74 -20.48
C LYS A 52 10.39 0.40 -21.37
N ASP A 53 10.23 0.13 -22.67
CA ASP A 53 9.64 1.09 -23.59
C ASP A 53 8.10 1.16 -23.38
N GLU A 54 7.50 2.26 -23.83
CA GLU A 54 6.06 2.54 -23.65
C GLU A 54 5.14 1.49 -24.30
N GLU A 55 5.54 0.86 -25.40
CA GLU A 55 4.75 -0.19 -26.05
C GLU A 55 4.73 -1.46 -25.19
N THR A 56 5.90 -1.82 -24.63
CA THR A 56 6.03 -2.91 -23.68
C THR A 56 5.21 -2.65 -22.41
N LYS A 57 5.33 -1.46 -21.80
CA LYS A 57 4.55 -1.08 -20.61
C LYS A 57 3.04 -1.18 -20.84
N LEU A 58 2.55 -0.63 -21.96
CA LEU A 58 1.14 -0.69 -22.30
C LEU A 58 0.66 -2.14 -22.49
N TRP A 59 1.46 -2.97 -23.16
CA TRP A 59 1.13 -4.39 -23.35
C TRP A 59 1.03 -5.13 -22.00
N MET A 60 1.98 -4.89 -21.08
CA MET A 60 1.97 -5.47 -19.73
C MET A 60 0.69 -5.13 -18.98
N LYS A 61 0.35 -3.84 -18.93
CA LYS A 61 -0.90 -3.34 -18.33
C LYS A 61 -2.13 -4.02 -18.90
N GLU A 62 -2.23 -4.12 -20.24
CA GLU A 62 -3.36 -4.78 -20.91
C GLU A 62 -3.49 -6.27 -20.52
N GLN A 63 -2.37 -7.00 -20.37
CA GLN A 63 -2.40 -8.39 -19.92
C GLN A 63 -2.87 -8.50 -18.47
N THR A 64 -2.36 -7.63 -17.59
CA THR A 64 -2.75 -7.57 -16.17
C THR A 64 -4.24 -7.27 -16.04
N GLU A 65 -4.74 -6.23 -16.71
CA GLU A 65 -6.16 -5.85 -16.69
C GLU A 65 -7.04 -6.99 -17.22
N GLN A 66 -6.65 -7.64 -18.32
CA GLN A 66 -7.40 -8.76 -18.88
C GLN A 66 -7.48 -9.93 -17.89
N TRP A 67 -6.36 -10.29 -17.26
CA TRP A 67 -6.34 -11.36 -16.26
C TRP A 67 -7.20 -10.99 -15.05
N MET A 68 -7.07 -9.78 -14.52
CA MET A 68 -7.86 -9.29 -13.37
C MET A 68 -9.36 -9.31 -13.67
N GLN A 69 -9.77 -8.90 -14.87
CA GLN A 69 -11.17 -8.92 -15.30
C GLN A 69 -11.73 -10.35 -15.38
N ASN A 70 -10.94 -11.31 -15.87
CA ASN A 70 -11.35 -12.72 -15.92
C ASN A 70 -11.55 -13.34 -14.53
N HIS A 71 -10.83 -12.84 -13.53
CA HIS A 71 -10.86 -13.29 -12.14
C HIS A 71 -11.76 -12.44 -11.23
N THR A 72 -12.38 -11.39 -11.76
CA THR A 72 -13.31 -10.53 -11.02
C THR A 72 -14.67 -11.20 -10.90
N LEU A 73 -15.17 -11.30 -9.66
CA LEU A 73 -16.44 -11.92 -9.31
C LEU A 73 -17.35 -10.91 -8.60
N ASN A 74 -18.60 -10.83 -9.03
CA ASN A 74 -19.68 -10.18 -8.32
C ASN A 74 -20.22 -11.12 -7.23
N VAL A 75 -20.12 -10.69 -5.97
CA VAL A 75 -20.53 -11.49 -4.82
C VAL A 75 -21.37 -10.68 -3.83
N THR A 76 -22.32 -11.37 -3.19
CA THR A 76 -22.91 -10.91 -1.94
C THR A 76 -21.98 -11.33 -0.80
N SER A 77 -21.40 -10.35 -0.11
CA SER A 77 -20.64 -10.54 1.12
C SER A 77 -21.52 -10.37 2.34
N THR A 78 -21.47 -11.34 3.25
CA THR A 78 -22.02 -11.24 4.61
C THR A 78 -20.87 -11.30 5.61
N LYS A 79 -20.55 -10.17 6.26
CA LYS A 79 -19.59 -10.11 7.37
C LYS A 79 -20.32 -10.17 8.70
N THR A 80 -19.91 -11.09 9.57
CA THR A 80 -20.40 -11.23 10.94
C THR A 80 -19.25 -10.97 11.91
N TYR A 81 -19.40 -9.96 12.76
CA TYR A 81 -18.48 -9.61 13.83
C TYR A 81 -19.04 -10.18 15.14
N THR A 82 -18.24 -10.93 15.88
CA THR A 82 -18.59 -11.45 17.20
C THR A 82 -17.48 -11.11 18.19
N TYR A 83 -17.80 -10.47 19.31
CA TYR A 83 -16.82 -10.28 20.39
C TYR A 83 -16.94 -11.40 21.43
N LYS A 84 -15.86 -12.16 21.61
CA LYS A 84 -15.83 -13.31 22.53
C LYS A 84 -14.44 -13.56 23.08
N ASP A 85 -14.31 -13.81 24.39
CA ASP A 85 -13.05 -14.18 25.04
C ASP A 85 -11.91 -13.18 24.79
N GLY A 86 -12.23 -11.88 24.67
CA GLY A 86 -11.25 -10.84 24.35
C GLY A 86 -10.79 -10.82 22.89
N LEU A 87 -11.48 -11.54 22.00
CA LEU A 87 -11.23 -11.57 20.56
C LEU A 87 -12.42 -11.00 19.80
N ILE A 88 -12.15 -10.39 18.65
CA ILE A 88 -13.14 -10.13 17.62
C ILE A 88 -13.00 -11.23 16.58
N GLU A 89 -14.04 -12.06 16.45
CA GLU A 89 -14.15 -13.04 15.37
C GLU A 89 -14.89 -12.39 14.20
N ILE A 90 -14.24 -12.33 13.04
CA ILE A 90 -14.79 -11.78 11.81
C ILE A 90 -15.02 -12.95 10.86
N LYS A 91 -16.28 -13.28 10.61
CA LYS A 91 -16.67 -14.27 9.62
C LYS A 91 -17.20 -13.58 8.39
N GLU A 92 -16.50 -13.67 7.27
CA GLU A 92 -17.00 -13.17 5.98
C GLU A 92 -17.41 -14.35 5.10
N THR A 93 -18.60 -14.26 4.52
CA THR A 93 -19.17 -15.27 3.64
C THR A 93 -19.50 -14.66 2.29
N TYR A 94 -18.92 -15.22 1.23
CA TYR A 94 -19.27 -14.87 -0.14
C TYR A 94 -20.23 -15.89 -0.74
N THR A 95 -21.27 -15.36 -1.40
CA THR A 95 -22.21 -16.12 -2.21
C THR A 95 -22.45 -15.42 -3.52
N GLY A 96 -22.74 -16.17 -4.58
CA GLY A 96 -22.94 -15.61 -5.91
C GLY A 96 -22.91 -16.70 -6.98
N ARG A 97 -23.53 -16.42 -8.13
CA ARG A 97 -23.50 -17.35 -9.27
C ARG A 97 -22.12 -17.46 -9.90
N GLU A 98 -21.33 -16.38 -9.81
CA GLU A 98 -19.99 -16.30 -10.42
C GLU A 98 -18.96 -17.15 -9.66
N LEU A 99 -19.03 -17.23 -8.32
CA LEU A 99 -18.21 -18.17 -7.53
C LEU A 99 -18.36 -19.61 -8.02
N LYS A 100 -19.60 -20.06 -8.26
CA LYS A 100 -19.86 -21.41 -8.74
C LYS A 100 -19.37 -21.61 -10.17
N LYS A 101 -19.59 -20.61 -11.02
CA LYS A 101 -19.24 -20.68 -12.44
C LYS A 101 -17.72 -20.70 -12.65
N ASN A 102 -16.99 -19.85 -11.93
CA ASN A 102 -15.57 -19.60 -12.17
C ASN A 102 -14.68 -20.45 -11.25
N LEU A 103 -15.07 -20.67 -9.99
CA LEU A 103 -14.27 -21.43 -9.03
C LEU A 103 -14.88 -22.80 -8.67
N GLY A 104 -16.09 -23.12 -9.15
CA GLY A 104 -16.79 -24.36 -8.78
C GLY A 104 -17.35 -24.35 -7.34
N ILE A 105 -17.30 -23.22 -6.64
CA ILE A 105 -17.64 -23.09 -5.22
C ILE A 105 -19.03 -22.44 -5.06
N ASN A 106 -19.94 -23.06 -4.30
CA ASN A 106 -21.26 -22.47 -4.06
C ASN A 106 -21.25 -21.36 -3.00
N LYS A 107 -20.30 -21.46 -2.06
CA LYS A 107 -20.17 -20.59 -0.88
C LYS A 107 -18.73 -20.62 -0.43
N PHE A 108 -18.15 -19.45 -0.25
CA PHE A 108 -16.80 -19.28 0.28
C PHE A 108 -16.90 -18.60 1.65
N GLU A 109 -16.18 -19.11 2.65
CA GLU A 109 -16.19 -18.57 4.01
C GLU A 109 -14.76 -18.36 4.48
N LYS A 110 -14.48 -17.15 4.96
CA LYS A 110 -13.24 -16.83 5.69
C LYS A 110 -13.55 -16.46 7.13
N MET A 111 -12.62 -16.79 8.02
CA MET A 111 -12.74 -16.51 9.44
C MET A 111 -11.42 -15.97 9.98
N GLU A 112 -11.48 -14.74 10.46
CA GLU A 112 -10.36 -14.03 11.05
C GLU A 112 -10.62 -13.84 12.55
N LYS A 113 -9.54 -13.76 13.32
CA LYS A 113 -9.61 -13.46 14.75
C LYS A 113 -8.57 -12.40 15.07
N LEU A 114 -9.03 -11.32 15.70
CA LEU A 114 -8.18 -10.23 16.16
C LEU A 114 -8.25 -10.13 17.68
N LYS A 115 -7.09 -10.04 18.33
CA LYS A 115 -7.02 -9.94 19.79
C LYS A 115 -7.23 -8.52 20.26
N VAL A 116 -8.20 -8.30 21.15
CA VAL A 116 -8.46 -6.99 21.77
C VAL A 116 -7.61 -6.83 23.04
N PRO A 117 -6.89 -5.71 23.25
CA PRO A 117 -6.14 -5.42 24.46
C PRO A 117 -7.10 -5.18 25.63
N GLU A 118 -6.65 -5.50 26.85
CA GLU A 118 -7.47 -5.36 28.06
C GLU A 118 -7.96 -3.94 28.34
N ASN A 119 -7.29 -2.93 27.75
CA ASN A 119 -7.56 -1.49 27.91
C ASN A 119 -8.21 -0.80 26.70
N ALA A 120 -8.64 -1.53 25.67
CA ALA A 120 -9.29 -0.92 24.51
C ALA A 120 -10.64 -0.29 24.84
N GLU A 121 -11.05 0.68 24.01
CA GLU A 121 -12.41 1.20 24.05
C GLU A 121 -13.42 0.07 23.89
N LYS A 122 -14.53 0.12 24.63
CA LYS A 122 -15.54 -0.94 24.63
C LYS A 122 -16.47 -0.90 23.41
N ALA A 123 -16.07 -0.21 22.35
CA ALA A 123 -16.84 -0.15 21.12
C ALA A 123 -15.96 0.20 19.91
N LEU A 124 -16.33 -0.30 18.73
CA LEU A 124 -15.71 -0.02 17.44
C LEU A 124 -16.67 0.74 16.52
N SER A 125 -16.16 1.45 15.53
CA SER A 125 -16.97 2.01 14.44
C SER A 125 -16.91 1.06 13.24
N LEU A 126 -18.04 0.45 12.88
CA LEU A 126 -18.18 -0.43 11.73
C LEU A 126 -19.12 0.22 10.72
N ASN A 127 -18.60 0.69 9.59
CA ASN A 127 -19.35 1.41 8.56
C ASN A 127 -20.11 2.63 9.11
N GLY A 128 -19.46 3.42 9.97
CA GLY A 128 -20.05 4.62 10.58
C GLY A 128 -21.02 4.34 11.73
N GLU A 129 -21.18 3.09 12.15
CA GLU A 129 -22.04 2.72 13.26
C GLU A 129 -21.26 2.02 14.38
N THR A 130 -21.67 2.28 15.63
CA THR A 130 -21.00 1.71 16.80
C THR A 130 -21.30 0.22 16.99
N PHE A 131 -20.26 -0.58 17.25
CA PHE A 131 -20.30 -1.99 17.63
C PHE A 131 -19.73 -2.16 19.03
N ALA A 132 -20.55 -2.46 20.02
CA ALA A 132 -20.09 -2.65 21.38
C ALA A 132 -19.29 -3.97 21.54
N LEU A 133 -18.11 -3.90 22.15
CA LEU A 133 -17.28 -5.04 22.54
C LEU A 133 -17.79 -5.63 23.86
N THR A 134 -19.02 -6.14 23.81
CA THR A 134 -19.65 -6.87 24.92
C THR A 134 -19.70 -8.35 24.57
N GLU A 135 -19.37 -9.22 25.52
CA GLU A 135 -19.27 -10.66 25.31
C GLU A 135 -20.55 -11.23 24.66
N GLY A 136 -20.39 -11.96 23.55
CA GLY A 136 -21.48 -12.53 22.77
C GLY A 136 -22.26 -11.54 21.91
N ASN A 137 -21.88 -10.26 21.90
CA ASN A 137 -22.48 -9.28 20.99
C ASN A 137 -22.09 -9.61 19.54
N GLN A 138 -23.07 -9.48 18.65
CA GLN A 138 -22.92 -9.78 17.24
C GLN A 138 -23.41 -8.64 16.38
N ARG A 139 -22.72 -8.43 15.27
CA ARG A 139 -23.12 -7.47 14.24
C ARG A 139 -22.93 -8.10 12.87
N ILE A 140 -23.93 -7.94 12.02
CA ILE A 140 -23.95 -8.51 10.68
C ILE A 140 -24.07 -7.36 9.69
N THR A 141 -23.19 -7.33 8.70
CA THR A 141 -23.28 -6.45 7.55
C THR A 141 -23.39 -7.27 6.28
N VAL A 142 -24.19 -6.78 5.34
CA VAL A 142 -24.38 -7.42 4.04
C VAL A 142 -24.10 -6.38 2.97
N THR A 143 -23.27 -6.71 1.99
CA THR A 143 -22.83 -5.80 0.95
C THR A 143 -22.62 -6.55 -0.35
N GLU A 144 -23.07 -5.98 -1.47
CA GLU A 144 -22.71 -6.45 -2.81
C GLU A 144 -21.38 -5.80 -3.19
N LYS A 145 -20.39 -6.59 -3.60
CA LYS A 145 -19.08 -6.07 -4.05
C LYS A 145 -18.48 -6.95 -5.14
N THR A 146 -17.55 -6.36 -5.88
CA THR A 146 -16.63 -7.06 -6.78
C THR A 146 -15.38 -7.48 -6.01
N VAL A 147 -14.89 -8.69 -6.27
CA VAL A 147 -13.66 -9.22 -5.68
C VAL A 147 -12.86 -9.94 -6.76
N VAL A 148 -11.54 -9.78 -6.79
CA VAL A 148 -10.67 -10.59 -7.64
C VAL A 148 -10.27 -11.83 -6.84
N MET A 149 -10.52 -13.01 -7.41
CA MET A 149 -10.19 -14.28 -6.79
C MET A 149 -9.49 -15.22 -7.74
N THR A 150 -8.47 -15.90 -7.23
CA THR A 150 -7.80 -17.00 -7.92
C THR A 150 -7.62 -18.21 -7.00
N THR A 151 -6.97 -19.25 -7.51
CA THR A 151 -6.68 -20.50 -6.81
C THR A 151 -5.18 -20.76 -6.78
N GLU A 152 -4.77 -21.68 -5.92
CA GLU A 152 -3.37 -22.14 -5.81
C GLU A 152 -2.76 -22.53 -7.17
N THR A 153 -3.56 -23.08 -8.09
CA THR A 153 -3.12 -23.62 -9.38
C THR A 153 -3.27 -22.65 -10.56
N ASP A 154 -3.68 -21.40 -10.31
CA ASP A 154 -3.90 -20.38 -11.36
C ASP A 154 -3.39 -19.00 -10.89
N PRO A 155 -2.16 -18.89 -10.35
CA PRO A 155 -1.65 -17.59 -9.89
C PRO A 155 -1.52 -16.62 -11.07
N PHE A 156 -1.48 -15.32 -10.77
CA PHE A 156 -1.07 -14.34 -11.77
C PHE A 156 0.45 -14.45 -12.01
N GLU A 157 0.82 -14.83 -13.23
CA GLU A 157 2.20 -15.06 -13.68
C GLU A 157 2.87 -13.75 -14.12
N TRP A 158 3.03 -12.81 -13.18
CA TRP A 158 3.61 -11.48 -13.44
C TRP A 158 5.00 -11.54 -14.09
N TRP A 159 5.76 -12.60 -13.79
CA TRP A 159 7.11 -12.86 -14.32
C TRP A 159 7.12 -13.17 -15.82
N ASP A 160 6.07 -13.79 -16.36
CA ASP A 160 5.97 -14.12 -17.79
C ASP A 160 5.46 -12.93 -18.62
N ILE A 161 4.87 -11.95 -17.95
CA ILE A 161 4.41 -10.68 -18.54
C ILE A 161 5.52 -9.61 -18.47
N GLY A 162 6.59 -9.84 -17.69
CA GLY A 162 7.76 -8.97 -17.68
C GLY A 162 7.71 -7.86 -16.62
N TYR A 163 6.90 -8.00 -15.57
CA TYR A 163 7.10 -7.20 -14.35
C TYR A 163 8.32 -7.74 -13.59
N GLU A 164 9.06 -6.85 -12.93
CA GLU A 164 10.14 -7.28 -12.03
C GLU A 164 9.61 -7.83 -10.71
N TYR A 165 8.43 -7.37 -10.28
CA TYR A 165 7.83 -7.68 -8.99
C TYR A 165 6.34 -8.02 -9.10
N PRO A 166 5.78 -8.79 -8.14
CA PRO A 166 4.34 -8.97 -8.03
C PRO A 166 3.64 -7.65 -7.73
N GLN A 167 2.45 -7.47 -8.30
CA GLN A 167 1.65 -6.26 -8.12
C GLN A 167 0.86 -6.20 -6.81
N TYR A 168 0.38 -7.36 -6.35
CA TYR A 168 -0.60 -7.42 -5.27
C TYR A 168 -0.28 -8.53 -4.29
N THR A 169 -0.65 -8.30 -3.05
CA THR A 169 -0.77 -9.34 -2.04
C THR A 169 -2.13 -10.04 -2.12
N TRP A 170 -2.22 -11.20 -1.48
CA TRP A 170 -3.38 -12.09 -1.55
C TRP A 170 -3.72 -12.67 -0.18
N SER A 171 -5.00 -12.66 0.17
CA SER A 171 -5.51 -13.35 1.36
C SER A 171 -5.96 -14.76 0.98
N GLU A 172 -5.35 -15.79 1.59
CA GLU A 172 -5.63 -17.20 1.32
C GLU A 172 -6.61 -17.79 2.34
N TYR A 173 -7.61 -18.52 1.84
CA TYR A 173 -8.41 -19.45 2.63
C TYR A 173 -8.78 -20.69 1.80
N TYR A 174 -8.43 -21.88 2.29
CA TYR A 174 -8.78 -23.16 1.67
C TYR A 174 -8.39 -23.27 0.18
N GLY A 175 -7.22 -22.76 -0.19
CA GLY A 175 -6.66 -22.79 -1.55
C GLY A 175 -7.26 -21.75 -2.49
N VAL A 176 -8.05 -20.80 -1.98
CA VAL A 176 -8.58 -19.65 -2.73
C VAL A 176 -7.92 -18.38 -2.24
N TYR A 177 -7.43 -17.59 -3.17
CA TYR A 177 -6.69 -16.36 -2.94
C TYR A 177 -7.54 -15.18 -3.38
N THR A 178 -7.81 -14.24 -2.47
CA THR A 178 -8.51 -12.99 -2.79
C THR A 178 -7.50 -11.84 -2.83
N ARG A 179 -7.50 -11.04 -3.90
CA ARG A 179 -6.61 -9.88 -4.03
C ARG A 179 -6.80 -8.96 -2.82
N ALA A 180 -5.69 -8.57 -2.21
CA ALA A 180 -5.64 -7.65 -1.09
C ALA A 180 -4.91 -6.37 -1.51
N ASP A 181 -3.79 -6.05 -0.86
CA ASP A 181 -3.15 -4.75 -0.89
C ASP A 181 -2.07 -4.67 -2.01
N PRO A 182 -1.75 -3.50 -2.57
CA PRO A 182 -0.71 -3.34 -3.58
C PRO A 182 0.69 -3.49 -2.98
N ILE A 183 1.62 -4.07 -3.74
CA ILE A 183 3.06 -3.99 -3.44
C ILE A 183 3.55 -2.58 -3.80
N ASN A 184 4.27 -1.93 -2.89
CA ASN A 184 4.75 -0.56 -3.07
C ASN A 184 6.20 -0.37 -2.62
N LEU A 185 6.90 -1.44 -2.23
CA LEU A 185 8.32 -1.40 -1.90
C LEU A 185 9.04 -2.57 -2.53
N ALA A 186 10.27 -2.34 -2.98
CA ALA A 186 11.19 -3.39 -3.39
C ALA A 186 12.60 -3.10 -2.87
N TRP A 187 13.30 -4.14 -2.43
CA TRP A 187 14.69 -4.09 -2.01
C TRP A 187 15.54 -5.09 -2.79
N GLU A 188 16.62 -4.59 -3.37
CA GLU A 188 17.54 -5.38 -4.19
C GLU A 188 18.91 -5.55 -3.55
N GLY A 189 19.58 -6.64 -3.91
CA GLY A 189 20.96 -6.92 -3.49
C GLY A 189 21.09 -7.19 -1.99
N THR A 190 20.03 -7.64 -1.34
CA THR A 190 19.95 -7.80 0.12
C THR A 190 19.13 -9.05 0.50
N ASN A 191 18.71 -9.15 1.76
CA ASN A 191 17.87 -10.25 2.25
C ASN A 191 16.92 -9.77 3.36
N MET A 192 15.89 -10.58 3.62
CA MET A 192 14.84 -10.34 4.61
C MET A 192 15.39 -9.90 5.97
N ASN A 193 16.37 -10.62 6.52
CA ASN A 193 16.94 -10.32 7.84
C ASN A 193 17.57 -8.92 7.91
N THR A 194 18.19 -8.48 6.82
CA THR A 194 18.84 -7.17 6.75
C THR A 194 17.81 -6.05 6.73
N ILE A 195 16.75 -6.20 5.92
CA ILE A 195 15.66 -5.22 5.80
C ILE A 195 14.87 -5.13 7.10
N LYS A 196 14.44 -6.28 7.62
CA LYS A 196 13.73 -6.38 8.89
C LYS A 196 14.55 -5.78 10.03
N GLY A 197 15.85 -6.08 10.09
CA GLY A 197 16.75 -5.50 11.09
C GLY A 197 16.79 -3.96 11.03
N LYS A 198 16.89 -3.38 9.83
CA LYS A 198 16.87 -1.92 9.65
C LYS A 198 15.56 -1.29 10.12
N ILE A 199 14.41 -1.87 9.79
CA ILE A 199 13.11 -1.36 10.23
C ILE A 199 12.98 -1.48 11.77
N LEU A 200 13.42 -2.58 12.36
CA LEU A 200 13.40 -2.77 13.81
C LEU A 200 14.32 -1.79 14.56
N ASP A 201 15.44 -1.38 13.96
CA ASP A 201 16.35 -0.37 14.56
C ASP A 201 15.68 1.02 14.68
N GLU A 202 14.64 1.29 13.89
CA GLU A 202 13.79 2.49 13.98
C GLU A 202 12.72 2.38 15.08
N GLY A 203 12.76 1.32 15.89
CA GLY A 203 11.88 1.11 17.04
C GLY A 203 10.57 0.38 16.73
N TRP A 204 10.42 -0.13 15.51
CA TRP A 204 9.31 -1.00 15.13
C TRP A 204 9.45 -2.38 15.76
N VAL A 205 8.39 -3.18 15.68
CA VAL A 205 8.31 -4.52 16.25
C VAL A 205 7.86 -5.52 15.22
N SER A 206 8.35 -6.76 15.33
CA SER A 206 7.82 -7.86 14.53
C SER A 206 6.39 -8.17 14.94
N VAL A 207 5.53 -8.26 13.95
CA VAL A 207 4.13 -8.66 14.06
C VAL A 207 3.92 -9.97 13.28
N ALA A 208 2.88 -10.69 13.69
CA ALA A 208 2.50 -12.00 13.18
C ALA A 208 1.07 -12.28 13.64
N TYR A 209 0.40 -13.24 13.00
CA TYR A 209 -0.89 -13.73 13.47
C TYR A 209 -0.88 -14.07 14.98
N PRO A 210 -1.88 -13.66 15.78
CA PRO A 210 -3.18 -13.06 15.40
C PRO A 210 -3.21 -11.52 15.46
N TYR A 211 -2.06 -10.85 15.36
CA TYR A 211 -1.94 -9.38 15.40
C TYR A 211 -1.89 -8.74 14.00
N GLU A 212 -1.86 -9.59 12.97
CA GLU A 212 -2.01 -9.24 11.55
C GLU A 212 -2.71 -10.39 10.82
N HIS A 213 -3.15 -10.09 9.61
CA HIS A 213 -3.64 -11.10 8.67
C HIS A 213 -2.49 -11.58 7.80
N ASN A 214 -2.31 -12.90 7.73
CA ASN A 214 -1.40 -13.52 6.78
C ASN A 214 -1.80 -13.12 5.35
N GLN A 215 -0.82 -12.72 4.56
CA GLN A 215 -0.96 -12.46 3.15
C GLN A 215 0.15 -13.16 2.37
N TYR A 216 -0.07 -13.28 1.06
CA TYR A 216 0.81 -14.00 0.17
C TYR A 216 1.10 -13.20 -1.09
N VAL A 217 2.24 -13.44 -1.71
CA VAL A 217 2.52 -13.05 -3.10
C VAL A 217 2.77 -14.30 -3.93
N SER A 218 2.41 -14.26 -5.22
CA SER A 218 2.78 -15.32 -6.16
C SER A 218 4.25 -15.18 -6.57
N ASP A 219 4.97 -16.29 -6.69
CA ASP A 219 6.38 -16.34 -7.04
C ASP A 219 6.66 -17.50 -8.04
N PRO A 220 7.53 -17.30 -9.04
CA PRO A 220 7.76 -18.29 -10.10
C PRO A 220 8.39 -19.62 -9.64
N GLN A 221 9.07 -19.66 -8.49
CA GLN A 221 9.75 -20.87 -7.99
C GLN A 221 9.23 -21.33 -6.63
N TYR A 222 8.75 -20.39 -5.81
CA TYR A 222 8.25 -20.65 -4.47
C TYR A 222 6.71 -20.75 -4.40
N ASP A 223 6.03 -20.64 -5.54
CA ASP A 223 4.56 -20.64 -5.70
C ASP A 223 3.88 -19.50 -4.93
N TRP A 224 3.55 -19.69 -3.66
CA TRP A 224 2.90 -18.68 -2.82
C TRP A 224 3.75 -18.40 -1.58
N VAL A 225 4.35 -17.21 -1.54
CA VAL A 225 5.25 -16.77 -0.47
C VAL A 225 4.45 -16.07 0.61
N LEU A 226 4.51 -16.57 1.84
CA LEU A 226 3.89 -15.97 3.02
C LEU A 226 4.68 -14.73 3.49
N ASP A 227 3.96 -13.73 4.01
CA ASP A 227 4.54 -12.52 4.55
C ASP A 227 5.31 -12.69 5.88
N GLU A 228 6.21 -11.74 6.13
CA GLU A 228 6.73 -11.41 7.46
C GLU A 228 6.40 -9.95 7.82
N GLY A 229 5.56 -9.73 8.83
CA GLY A 229 5.14 -8.40 9.24
C GLY A 229 6.07 -7.67 10.21
N VAL A 230 6.15 -6.35 10.06
CA VAL A 230 6.72 -5.39 11.03
C VAL A 230 5.83 -4.16 11.15
N ALA A 231 5.65 -3.63 12.35
CA ALA A 231 4.81 -2.47 12.60
C ALA A 231 5.36 -1.55 13.69
N ASP A 232 4.95 -0.29 13.70
CA ASP A 232 5.30 0.68 14.73
C ASP A 232 4.59 0.42 16.08
N ASP A 233 3.44 -0.27 16.05
CA ASP A 233 2.76 -0.81 17.23
C ASP A 233 2.39 -2.29 17.02
N LYS A 234 2.60 -3.13 18.04
CA LYS A 234 2.29 -4.56 17.91
C LYS A 234 0.80 -4.83 17.65
N THR A 235 -0.08 -3.95 18.13
CA THR A 235 -1.51 -4.21 18.18
C THR A 235 -2.34 -3.31 17.29
N GLY A 236 -1.96 -2.05 17.05
CA GLY A 236 -2.71 -1.06 16.27
C GLY A 236 -4.16 -0.85 16.70
N LEU A 237 -4.47 -1.05 17.99
CA LEU A 237 -5.84 -1.05 18.52
C LEU A 237 -6.21 0.23 19.28
N LEU A 238 -5.22 1.05 19.64
CA LEU A 238 -5.39 2.32 20.36
C LEU A 238 -4.92 3.53 19.55
N THR A 239 -4.12 3.30 18.52
CA THR A 239 -3.77 4.28 17.49
C THR A 239 -3.85 3.61 16.13
N GLU A 240 -3.99 4.42 15.08
CA GLU A 240 -3.58 4.01 13.74
C GLU A 240 -2.14 3.47 13.79
N ARG A 241 -1.80 2.58 12.86
CA ARG A 241 -0.54 1.83 12.90
C ARG A 241 0.10 1.81 11.53
N TYR A 242 1.38 2.15 11.45
CA TYR A 242 2.17 1.87 10.26
C TYR A 242 2.63 0.42 10.28
N HIS A 243 2.44 -0.26 9.15
CA HIS A 243 2.68 -1.68 9.01
C HIS A 243 3.31 -1.97 7.66
N VAL A 244 4.25 -2.91 7.63
CA VAL A 244 4.87 -3.41 6.41
C VAL A 244 4.81 -4.92 6.44
N ARG A 245 4.26 -5.51 5.39
CA ARG A 245 4.40 -6.93 5.08
C ARG A 245 5.57 -7.13 4.14
N LEU A 246 6.52 -7.98 4.49
CA LEU A 246 7.71 -8.27 3.68
C LEU A 246 7.62 -9.67 3.07
N PHE A 247 8.08 -9.84 1.84
CA PHE A 247 8.08 -11.12 1.13
C PHE A 247 9.47 -11.39 0.52
N ASP A 248 10.00 -12.60 0.73
CA ASP A 248 11.30 -13.03 0.20
C ASP A 248 11.11 -13.79 -1.12
N LEU A 249 11.44 -13.16 -2.25
CA LEU A 249 11.20 -13.72 -3.58
C LEU A 249 12.33 -14.66 -4.02
N SER A 250 12.03 -15.54 -4.98
CA SER A 250 13.03 -16.44 -5.57
C SER A 250 14.07 -15.72 -6.43
N THR A 251 13.82 -14.46 -6.80
CA THR A 251 14.81 -13.58 -7.44
C THR A 251 15.94 -13.16 -6.48
N GLN A 252 15.77 -13.41 -5.17
CA GLN A 252 16.57 -12.90 -4.05
C GLN A 252 16.27 -11.44 -3.67
N ASP A 253 15.27 -10.83 -4.29
CA ASP A 253 14.78 -9.52 -3.91
C ASP A 253 13.69 -9.64 -2.85
N ILE A 254 13.54 -8.59 -2.05
CA ILE A 254 12.47 -8.50 -1.06
C ILE A 254 11.46 -7.49 -1.56
N VAL A 255 10.18 -7.84 -1.54
CA VAL A 255 9.11 -6.87 -1.82
C VAL A 255 8.30 -6.59 -0.57
N GLY A 256 7.66 -5.43 -0.53
CA GLY A 256 6.93 -4.94 0.61
C GLY A 256 5.59 -4.34 0.23
N ASN A 257 4.63 -4.47 1.15
CA ASN A 257 3.41 -3.69 1.17
C ASN A 257 3.41 -2.86 2.46
N ALA A 258 3.76 -1.59 2.36
CA ALA A 258 3.70 -0.60 3.42
C ALA A 258 2.36 0.14 3.40
N HIS A 259 1.72 0.23 4.57
CA HIS A 259 0.43 0.90 4.72
C HIS A 259 0.23 1.41 6.15
N ARG A 260 -0.69 2.37 6.31
CA ARG A 260 -1.27 2.73 7.61
C ARG A 260 -2.62 2.06 7.76
N ASP A 261 -2.79 1.36 8.87
CA ASP A 261 -4.03 0.71 9.26
C ASP A 261 -4.84 1.58 10.23
N SER A 262 -6.16 1.57 10.08
CA SER A 262 -7.11 2.18 11.01
C SER A 262 -7.21 1.45 12.35
N LEU A 263 -7.68 2.21 13.33
CA LEU A 263 -8.19 1.76 14.64
C LEU A 263 -9.26 0.66 14.51
N PRO A 264 -9.45 -0.16 15.55
CA PRO A 264 -9.54 -1.61 15.46
C PRO A 264 -10.33 -2.15 14.28
N LEU A 265 -9.64 -2.98 13.51
CA LEU A 265 -10.05 -3.88 12.41
C LEU A 265 -8.93 -3.96 11.36
N HIS A 266 -7.90 -3.10 11.48
CA HIS A 266 -6.77 -3.02 10.56
C HIS A 266 -7.23 -2.88 9.10
N GLU A 267 -8.22 -2.01 8.88
CA GLU A 267 -8.56 -1.60 7.52
C GLU A 267 -7.55 -0.56 7.07
N VAL A 268 -6.94 -0.77 5.91
CA VAL A 268 -5.96 0.14 5.35
C VAL A 268 -6.59 1.51 5.07
N ILE A 269 -5.87 2.57 5.44
CA ILE A 269 -6.28 3.97 5.29
C ILE A 269 -5.23 4.84 4.61
N GLU A 270 -4.07 4.31 4.21
CA GLU A 270 -3.01 5.09 3.53
C GLU A 270 -1.94 4.13 2.99
N PHE A 271 -1.45 4.32 1.76
CA PHE A 271 -0.27 3.60 1.23
C PHE A 271 0.94 4.51 1.05
N GLU A 272 0.82 5.57 0.26
CA GLU A 272 1.92 6.47 -0.17
C GLU A 272 2.77 7.00 1.00
N THR A 273 2.14 7.53 2.05
CA THR A 273 2.90 8.08 3.19
C THR A 273 3.60 6.98 3.99
N ALA A 274 3.02 5.77 4.02
CA ALA A 274 3.63 4.64 4.71
C ALA A 274 4.83 4.09 3.94
N GLU A 275 4.74 4.07 2.61
CA GLU A 275 5.86 3.77 1.71
C GLU A 275 7.01 4.75 1.92
N ASP A 276 6.74 6.06 1.80
CA ASP A 276 7.71 7.13 2.00
C ASP A 276 8.41 7.04 3.36
N LEU A 277 7.64 6.78 4.41
CA LEU A 277 8.14 6.61 5.77
C LEU A 277 9.17 5.48 5.85
N VAL A 278 8.84 4.31 5.28
CA VAL A 278 9.67 3.11 5.36
C VAL A 278 10.89 3.23 4.47
N ALA A 279 10.74 3.80 3.27
CA ALA A 279 11.84 4.12 2.37
C ALA A 279 12.83 5.09 3.03
N GLY A 280 12.32 6.09 3.76
CA GLY A 280 13.11 7.07 4.50
C GLY A 280 14.05 6.48 5.56
N PHE A 281 13.81 5.26 6.05
CA PHE A 281 14.75 4.56 6.95
C PHE A 281 16.10 4.23 6.29
N PHE A 282 16.13 4.24 4.96
CA PHE A 282 17.31 3.90 4.16
C PHE A 282 18.02 5.14 3.57
N ASP A 283 17.36 6.30 3.54
CA ASP A 283 17.86 7.54 2.92
C ASP A 283 19.16 8.10 3.52
N ASN A 284 19.31 7.98 4.84
CA ASN A 284 20.43 8.60 5.55
C ASN A 284 21.72 7.76 5.50
N ASP A 285 21.67 6.58 4.89
CA ASP A 285 22.80 5.64 4.80
C ASP A 285 23.17 5.38 3.34
N VAL A 286 23.40 6.47 2.59
CA VAL A 286 23.75 6.47 1.15
C VAL A 286 25.02 5.69 0.79
N SER A 287 25.82 5.31 1.79
CA SER A 287 26.98 4.44 1.61
C SER A 287 26.62 2.96 1.52
N ASN A 288 25.45 2.58 2.01
CA ASN A 288 24.95 1.20 2.03
C ASN A 288 23.65 1.02 1.24
N TRP A 289 22.88 2.10 1.04
CA TRP A 289 21.56 2.06 0.42
C TRP A 289 21.39 3.21 -0.57
N TRP A 290 20.60 2.97 -1.60
CA TRP A 290 20.17 4.01 -2.52
C TRP A 290 18.68 3.88 -2.75
N VAL A 291 17.92 4.93 -2.46
CA VAL A 291 16.46 4.95 -2.58
C VAL A 291 16.08 5.64 -3.88
N LEU A 292 15.22 4.97 -4.66
CA LEU A 292 14.59 5.47 -5.88
C LEU A 292 13.07 5.46 -5.64
N TYR A 293 12.56 6.60 -5.16
CA TYR A 293 11.13 6.83 -4.97
C TYR A 293 10.38 6.70 -6.31
N ASP A 294 9.23 6.02 -6.26
CA ASP A 294 8.28 5.86 -7.37
C ASP A 294 8.96 5.43 -8.68
N TYR A 295 9.82 4.41 -8.58
CA TYR A 295 10.70 4.03 -9.68
C TYR A 295 10.11 2.93 -10.56
N GLU A 296 9.55 1.87 -9.95
CA GLU A 296 9.04 0.73 -10.69
C GLU A 296 7.52 0.84 -10.84
N GLU A 297 7.06 0.96 -12.08
CA GLU A 297 5.63 0.97 -12.42
C GLU A 297 5.08 -0.47 -12.35
N LEU A 298 4.22 -0.73 -11.35
CA LEU A 298 3.59 -2.04 -11.15
C LEU A 298 2.15 -2.10 -11.67
N ASP A 299 1.58 -0.98 -12.16
CA ASP A 299 0.19 -0.91 -12.64
C ASP A 299 -0.83 -1.37 -11.59
N ASN A 300 -0.54 -1.15 -10.32
CA ASN A 300 -1.34 -1.63 -9.19
C ASN A 300 -2.13 -0.52 -8.47
N GLU A 301 -2.44 0.56 -9.19
CA GLU A 301 -3.18 1.73 -8.69
C GLU A 301 -4.43 1.30 -7.88
N GLU A 302 -4.57 1.85 -6.68
CA GLU A 302 -5.70 1.62 -5.80
C GLU A 302 -6.25 2.94 -5.28
N GLY A 303 -7.58 3.04 -5.16
CA GLY A 303 -8.24 4.23 -4.67
C GLY A 303 -8.43 5.30 -5.73
N THR A 304 -8.40 6.58 -5.33
CA THR A 304 -8.53 7.71 -6.23
C THR A 304 -7.59 8.80 -5.74
N PRO A 305 -6.85 9.49 -6.63
CA PRO A 305 -5.95 10.56 -6.22
C PRO A 305 -6.67 11.57 -5.32
N ASN A 306 -6.06 11.91 -4.17
CA ASN A 306 -6.61 12.77 -3.12
C ASN A 306 -7.76 12.15 -2.27
N GLN A 307 -7.96 10.84 -2.35
CA GLN A 307 -8.87 10.09 -1.49
C GLN A 307 -8.21 8.81 -1.00
N GLU A 308 -7.89 8.79 0.29
CA GLU A 308 -7.31 7.62 0.92
C GLU A 308 -8.31 6.46 1.09
N PRO A 309 -7.84 5.20 1.09
CA PRO A 309 -6.46 4.78 0.78
C PRO A 309 -6.17 4.92 -0.72
N PHE A 310 -5.06 5.57 -1.07
CA PHE A 310 -4.58 5.73 -2.44
C PHE A 310 -3.20 5.08 -2.59
N CYS A 311 -3.01 4.33 -3.67
CA CYS A 311 -1.72 3.86 -4.17
C CYS A 311 -1.60 4.30 -5.64
N ASP A 312 -0.50 4.93 -6.02
CA ASP A 312 -0.33 5.54 -7.34
C ASP A 312 0.01 4.56 -8.47
N GLY A 313 0.30 3.30 -8.13
CA GLY A 313 0.65 2.25 -9.08
C GLY A 313 2.14 2.03 -9.25
N GLU A 314 2.98 2.78 -8.52
CA GLU A 314 4.43 2.70 -8.55
C GLU A 314 4.97 2.13 -7.23
N ALA A 315 6.21 1.65 -7.25
CA ALA A 315 6.90 1.15 -6.08
C ALA A 315 8.26 1.81 -5.92
N THR A 316 8.57 2.21 -4.68
CA THR A 316 9.89 2.69 -4.29
C THR A 316 10.89 1.54 -4.24
N CYS A 317 11.97 1.69 -5.03
CA CYS A 317 13.04 0.70 -5.13
C CYS A 317 14.26 1.11 -4.28
N ILE A 318 14.72 0.19 -3.42
CA ILE A 318 15.77 0.43 -2.43
C ILE A 318 16.93 -0.53 -2.70
N PHE A 319 18.00 0.00 -3.28
CA PHE A 319 19.15 -0.79 -3.71
C PHE A 319 20.25 -0.85 -2.64
N LYS A 320 20.75 -2.05 -2.33
CA LYS A 320 21.93 -2.19 -1.47
C LYS A 320 23.23 -1.93 -2.24
N VAL A 321 23.96 -0.89 -1.86
CA VAL A 321 25.23 -0.49 -2.48
C VAL A 321 26.34 -1.50 -2.18
N GLY A 322 27.10 -1.90 -3.21
CA GLY A 322 28.23 -2.82 -3.09
C GLY A 322 27.85 -4.29 -2.87
N SER A 323 26.63 -4.66 -3.28
CA SER A 323 26.12 -6.04 -3.29
C SER A 323 26.70 -6.89 -4.42
#